data_AF-A0A9W8W3M2-F1
#
_entry.id   AF-A0A9W8W3M2-F1
#
_cell.length_a   1.000
_cell.length_b   1.000
_cell.length_c   1.000
_cell.angle_alpha   90.00
_cell.angle_beta   90.00
_cell.angle_gamma   90.00
#
_symmetry.space_group_name_H-M   'P 1'
#
loop_
_entity.id
_entity.type
_entity.pdbx_description
1 polymer ?
#
loop_
_entity_poly.entity_id
_entity_poly.type
_entity_poly.pdbx_seq_one_letter_code
_entity_poly.pdbx_strand_id
1 'polypeptide(L)'
;MPSITSGRDATLLQLQYLTDSLGLRRSYLEEHDSAQGKNASNPLVIHVAADEHENLVKPCPRSLSMPVVRPDIEWHPSHDTYQARVARLAQSQCDRPKMVPEGFPAQVSAPRAWTGSDFSDPEKYLVPLSTADVEEVKAALDHFKSLDDDNGPDAVSRDTFPLPTLGGKLVDVARNVHRGTGFNVIRGLDPRDFSPLDNVLIYLGITSYIAEIRGCQDFDGRMIVHIKDIDKELPDASGRPSPYTNRAQ
;
A
#
# COMPACT_ATOMS: atom_id res chain seq x y z
N MET A 1 -19.87 8.80 26.67
CA MET A 1 -20.50 9.28 25.43
C MET A 1 -20.61 10.79 25.49
N PRO A 2 -19.61 11.57 25.07
CA PRO A 2 -19.82 12.98 24.77
C PRO A 2 -20.27 13.13 23.32
N SER A 3 -21.34 13.89 23.12
CA SER A 3 -21.87 14.29 21.81
C SER A 3 -20.86 15.17 21.09
N ILE A 4 -20.46 14.79 19.88
CA ILE A 4 -19.66 15.63 18.98
C ILE A 4 -20.62 16.45 18.12
N THR A 5 -20.39 17.76 18.17
CA THR A 5 -21.12 18.87 17.58
C THR A 5 -21.24 18.78 16.06
N SER A 6 -22.43 19.11 15.54
CA SER A 6 -22.70 19.29 14.11
C SER A 6 -22.07 20.60 13.62
N GLY A 7 -21.17 20.51 12.65
CA GLY A 7 -20.53 21.68 12.03
C GLY A 7 -19.22 21.32 11.34
N ARG A 8 -18.78 22.18 10.40
CA ARG A 8 -17.62 22.01 9.50
C ARG A 8 -16.29 21.57 10.17
N ASP A 9 -16.16 21.73 11.49
CA ASP A 9 -15.02 21.25 12.27
C ASP A 9 -14.98 19.72 12.46
N ALA A 10 -16.14 19.05 12.47
CA ALA A 10 -16.20 17.58 12.61
C ALA A 10 -15.59 16.87 11.39
N THR A 11 -15.79 17.42 10.19
CA THR A 11 -15.19 16.92 8.95
C THR A 11 -13.68 17.12 8.89
N LEU A 12 -13.17 18.24 9.39
CA LEU A 12 -11.72 18.48 9.47
C LEU A 12 -11.07 17.58 10.53
N LEU A 13 -11.72 17.39 11.68
CA LEU A 13 -11.24 16.46 12.71
C LEU A 13 -11.31 15.00 12.26
N GLN A 14 -12.32 14.60 11.49
CA GLN A 14 -12.38 13.26 10.87
C GLN A 14 -11.32 13.09 9.79
N LEU A 15 -11.05 14.11 8.97
CA LEU A 15 -9.96 14.08 7.99
C LEU A 15 -8.60 14.04 8.68
N GLN A 16 -8.39 14.84 9.72
CA GLN A 16 -7.17 14.85 10.54
C GLN A 16 -6.97 13.49 11.20
N TYR A 17 -8.01 12.94 11.83
CA TYR A 17 -8.02 11.61 12.43
C TYR A 17 -7.80 10.51 11.38
N LEU A 18 -8.34 10.65 10.17
CA LEU A 18 -8.08 9.73 9.06
C LEU A 18 -6.64 9.85 8.57
N THR A 19 -6.06 11.04 8.47
CA THR A 19 -4.62 11.20 8.16
C THR A 19 -3.73 10.62 9.24
N ASP A 20 -4.08 10.77 10.51
CA ASP A 20 -3.31 10.25 11.64
C ASP A 20 -3.48 8.72 11.78
N SER A 21 -4.70 8.20 11.58
CA SER A 21 -5.01 6.74 11.63
C SER A 21 -4.60 5.98 10.37
N LEU A 22 -4.47 6.65 9.22
CA LEU A 22 -3.87 6.10 7.99
C LEU A 22 -2.34 6.29 7.95
N GLY A 23 -1.71 6.82 9.01
CA GLY A 23 -0.25 6.95 9.09
C GLY A 23 0.35 7.88 8.02
N LEU A 24 -0.37 8.94 7.63
CA LEU A 24 0.11 9.92 6.66
C LEU A 24 1.08 10.94 7.28
N ARG A 25 1.19 11.02 8.62
CA ARG A 25 2.23 11.78 9.29
C ARG A 25 3.55 10.99 9.26
N ARG A 26 4.40 11.31 8.30
CA ARG A 26 5.67 10.61 8.04
C ARG A 26 6.82 11.55 8.38
N SER A 27 7.19 11.58 9.64
CA SER A 27 8.24 12.44 10.22
C SER A 27 9.55 12.44 9.41
N TYR A 28 9.88 11.30 8.79
CA TYR A 28 11.08 11.08 7.97
C TYR A 28 10.99 11.58 6.51
N LEU A 29 9.82 12.04 6.05
CA LEU A 29 9.68 12.75 4.76
C LEU A 29 9.63 14.27 4.94
N GLU A 30 9.66 14.76 6.17
CA GLU A 30 9.70 16.18 6.51
C GLU A 30 11.15 16.61 6.74
N GLU A 31 11.83 17.03 5.67
CA GLU A 31 13.04 17.84 5.82
C GLU A 31 12.65 19.28 6.18
N HIS A 32 13.38 19.87 7.14
CA HIS A 32 13.29 21.29 7.50
C HIS A 32 13.66 22.17 6.31
N ASP A 33 12.69 22.47 5.45
CA ASP A 33 12.85 23.29 4.26
C ASP A 33 12.98 24.78 4.65
N SER A 34 14.19 25.16 5.05
CA SER A 34 14.57 26.52 5.42
C SER A 34 15.34 27.17 4.26
N ALA A 35 14.68 27.49 3.15
CA ALA A 35 14.97 28.67 2.30
C ALA A 35 14.23 28.63 0.95
N GLN A 36 13.29 29.56 0.80
CA GLN A 36 12.98 30.36 -0.40
C GLN A 36 12.77 29.66 -1.76
N GLY A 37 11.52 29.69 -2.23
CA GLY A 37 11.21 29.67 -3.66
C GLY A 37 9.77 29.32 -3.97
N LYS A 38 8.89 30.33 -4.01
CA LYS A 38 7.47 30.21 -4.37
C LYS A 38 7.28 29.40 -5.66
N ASN A 39 6.70 28.21 -5.52
CA ASN A 39 5.76 27.64 -6.48
C ASN A 39 4.87 26.67 -5.70
N ALA A 40 3.88 27.25 -5.00
CA ALA A 40 2.81 26.50 -4.37
C ALA A 40 2.01 25.82 -5.50
N SER A 41 2.31 24.55 -5.76
CA SER A 41 1.42 23.68 -6.51
C SER A 41 0.14 23.57 -5.68
N ASN A 42 -0.93 24.18 -6.19
CA ASN A 42 -2.22 24.27 -5.51
C ASN A 42 -2.64 22.88 -5.03
N PRO A 43 -3.00 22.67 -3.74
CA PRO A 43 -3.65 21.44 -3.35
C PRO A 43 -4.95 21.31 -4.14
N LEU A 44 -5.23 20.11 -4.65
CA LEU A 44 -6.50 19.75 -5.28
C LEU A 44 -7.63 19.91 -4.25
N VAL A 45 -8.18 21.11 -4.15
CA VAL A 45 -9.43 21.37 -3.42
C VAL A 45 -10.55 20.91 -4.32
N ILE A 46 -11.10 19.72 -4.03
CA ILE A 46 -12.34 19.26 -4.64
C ILE A 46 -13.46 20.11 -4.03
N HIS A 47 -13.92 21.13 -4.76
CA HIS A 47 -15.15 21.84 -4.43
C HIS A 47 -16.33 20.92 -4.74
N VAL A 48 -16.83 20.21 -3.74
CA VAL A 48 -18.13 19.53 -3.87
C VAL A 48 -19.21 20.60 -3.73
N ALA A 49 -19.73 21.07 -4.88
CA ALA A 49 -20.90 21.93 -4.90
C ALA A 49 -22.09 21.15 -4.33
N ALA A 50 -22.80 21.75 -3.37
CA ALA A 50 -23.89 21.11 -2.64
C ALA A 50 -25.16 20.83 -3.48
N ASP A 51 -25.16 21.22 -4.77
CA ASP A 51 -26.34 21.15 -5.66
C ASP A 51 -26.30 20.00 -6.70
N GLU A 52 -25.32 19.09 -6.67
CA GLU A 52 -25.13 18.09 -7.75
C GLU A 52 -25.90 16.76 -7.60
N HIS A 53 -26.83 16.64 -6.64
CA HIS A 53 -27.64 15.43 -6.51
C HIS A 53 -28.56 15.13 -7.73
N GLU A 54 -28.71 16.08 -8.66
CA GLU A 54 -29.51 15.91 -9.89
C GLU A 54 -28.76 15.26 -11.07
N ASN A 55 -27.43 15.16 -11.02
CA ASN A 55 -26.60 14.62 -12.10
C ASN A 55 -26.08 13.18 -11.84
N LEU A 56 -26.80 12.40 -11.04
CA LEU A 56 -26.49 10.97 -10.92
C LEU A 56 -26.76 10.29 -12.27
N VAL A 57 -25.72 9.66 -12.84
CA VAL A 57 -25.83 8.83 -14.05
C VAL A 57 -26.97 7.83 -13.84
N LYS A 58 -28.07 8.01 -14.57
CA LYS A 58 -29.24 7.14 -14.44
C LYS A 58 -28.80 5.70 -14.74
N PRO A 59 -28.99 4.76 -13.80
CA PRO A 59 -28.61 3.37 -14.04
C PRO A 59 -29.37 2.85 -15.27
N CYS A 60 -28.71 2.03 -16.08
CA CYS A 60 -29.35 1.47 -17.26
C CYS A 60 -30.66 0.75 -16.84
N PRO A 61 -31.79 0.99 -17.52
CA PRO A 61 -33.08 0.48 -17.07
C PRO A 61 -33.04 -1.04 -16.92
N ARG A 62 -33.22 -1.51 -15.69
CA ARG A 62 -33.30 -2.93 -15.37
C ARG A 62 -34.73 -3.39 -15.54
N SER A 63 -34.96 -4.45 -16.32
CA SER A 63 -36.25 -5.13 -16.29
C SER A 63 -36.48 -5.72 -14.89
N LEU A 64 -37.49 -5.22 -14.18
CA LEU A 64 -37.86 -5.67 -12.82
C LEU A 64 -38.31 -7.14 -12.76
N SER A 65 -38.57 -7.76 -13.92
CA SER A 65 -38.98 -9.16 -14.04
C SER A 65 -37.84 -10.17 -14.04
N MET A 66 -36.58 -9.75 -14.14
CA MET A 66 -35.45 -10.68 -14.16
C MET A 66 -34.79 -10.82 -12.78
N PRO A 67 -34.49 -12.06 -12.34
CA PRO A 67 -33.78 -12.28 -11.09
C PRO A 67 -32.40 -11.60 -11.12
N VAL A 68 -31.93 -11.18 -9.95
CA VAL A 68 -30.58 -10.66 -9.79
C VAL A 68 -29.59 -11.82 -9.91
N VAL A 69 -29.06 -12.03 -11.11
CA VAL A 69 -27.99 -13.00 -11.35
C VAL A 69 -26.67 -12.37 -10.91
N ARG A 70 -25.88 -13.09 -10.11
CA ARG A 70 -24.52 -12.65 -9.75
C ARG A 70 -23.67 -12.55 -11.02
N PRO A 71 -22.83 -11.52 -11.16
CA PRO A 71 -21.88 -11.47 -12.26
C PRO A 71 -21.01 -12.73 -12.27
N ASP A 72 -20.75 -13.25 -13.47
CA ASP A 72 -19.77 -14.29 -13.71
C ASP A 72 -18.35 -13.70 -13.53
N ILE A 73 -17.95 -13.56 -12.27
CA ILE A 73 -16.63 -13.11 -11.84
C ILE A 73 -16.09 -14.21 -10.94
N GLU A 74 -15.48 -15.20 -11.58
CA GLU A 74 -14.73 -16.23 -10.88
C GLU A 74 -13.46 -15.65 -10.25
N TRP A 75 -12.93 -16.37 -9.25
CA TRP A 75 -11.68 -16.01 -8.59
C TRP A 75 -10.50 -15.94 -9.57
N HIS A 76 -10.44 -16.89 -10.51
CA HIS A 76 -9.47 -16.87 -11.59
C HIS A 76 -10.00 -15.99 -12.72
N PRO A 77 -9.36 -14.85 -13.01
CA PRO A 77 -9.82 -13.99 -14.09
C PRO A 77 -9.74 -14.74 -15.42
N SER A 78 -10.87 -14.84 -16.13
CA SER A 78 -10.96 -15.42 -17.48
C SER A 78 -11.06 -14.31 -18.52
N HIS A 79 -10.12 -14.31 -19.47
CA HIS A 79 -10.14 -13.35 -20.57
C HIS A 79 -11.36 -13.55 -21.47
N ASP A 80 -11.77 -14.80 -21.71
CA ASP A 80 -12.94 -15.12 -22.52
C ASP A 80 -14.23 -14.64 -21.84
N THR A 81 -14.35 -14.84 -20.52
CA THR A 81 -15.48 -14.33 -19.73
C THR A 81 -15.52 -12.80 -19.76
N TYR A 82 -14.36 -12.14 -19.69
CA TYR A 82 -14.26 -10.68 -19.86
C TYR A 82 -14.76 -10.23 -21.24
N GLN A 83 -14.28 -10.86 -22.32
CA GLN A 83 -14.68 -10.52 -23.69
C GLN A 83 -16.18 -10.74 -23.93
N ALA A 84 -16.73 -11.87 -23.48
CA ALA A 84 -18.17 -12.16 -23.58
C ALA A 84 -19.01 -11.12 -22.83
N ARG A 85 -18.56 -10.68 -21.65
CA ARG A 85 -19.20 -9.60 -20.90
C ARG A 85 -19.16 -8.27 -21.64
N VAL A 86 -18.02 -7.90 -22.23
CA VAL A 86 -17.89 -6.68 -23.04
C VAL A 86 -18.82 -6.73 -24.26
N ALA A 87 -18.90 -7.86 -24.97
CA ALA A 87 -19.80 -8.04 -26.10
C ALA A 87 -21.28 -7.92 -25.70
N ARG A 88 -21.69 -8.54 -24.58
CA ARG A 88 -23.05 -8.42 -24.03
C ARG A 88 -23.39 -6.98 -23.67
N LEU A 89 -22.45 -6.23 -23.08
CA LEU A 89 -22.63 -4.81 -22.75
C LEU A 89 -22.73 -3.94 -24.00
N ALA A 90 -22.02 -4.25 -25.08
CA ALA A 90 -22.15 -3.53 -26.35
C ALA A 90 -23.55 -3.72 -26.96
N GLN A 91 -24.17 -4.89 -26.77
CA GLN A 91 -25.51 -5.20 -27.26
C GLN A 91 -26.63 -4.55 -26.44
N SER A 92 -26.39 -4.21 -25.17
CA SER A 92 -27.45 -3.69 -24.29
C SER A 92 -27.86 -2.24 -24.57
N GLN A 93 -27.26 -1.56 -25.56
CA GLN A 93 -27.58 -0.20 -26.00
C GLN A 93 -27.72 0.81 -24.85
N CYS A 94 -27.00 0.60 -23.74
CA CYS A 94 -26.97 1.54 -22.63
C CYS A 94 -26.11 2.72 -23.03
N ASP A 95 -26.65 3.94 -22.96
CA ASP A 95 -25.87 5.18 -23.12
C ASP A 95 -25.00 5.39 -21.87
N ARG A 96 -23.94 4.60 -21.76
CA ARG A 96 -22.97 4.71 -20.67
C ARG A 96 -21.93 5.77 -21.08
N PRO A 97 -21.68 6.79 -20.24
CA PRO A 97 -20.61 7.73 -20.50
C PRO A 97 -19.28 6.98 -20.61
N LYS A 98 -18.58 7.19 -21.73
CA LYS A 98 -17.25 6.62 -22.01
C LYS A 98 -16.12 7.51 -21.50
N MET A 99 -16.47 8.71 -21.03
CA MET A 99 -15.55 9.67 -20.45
C MET A 99 -15.61 9.57 -18.93
N VAL A 100 -14.51 9.97 -18.30
CA VAL A 100 -14.48 10.15 -16.85
C VAL A 100 -15.47 11.27 -16.45
N PRO A 101 -16.03 11.22 -15.23
CA PRO A 101 -16.89 12.29 -14.73
C PRO A 101 -16.20 13.66 -14.77
N GLU A 102 -16.99 14.72 -14.77
CA GLU A 102 -16.48 16.08 -14.63
C GLU A 102 -15.61 16.20 -13.36
N GLY A 103 -14.51 16.94 -13.45
CA GLY A 103 -13.52 17.06 -12.37
C GLY A 103 -12.49 15.92 -12.28
N PHE A 104 -12.65 14.81 -13.02
CA PHE A 104 -11.64 13.75 -13.09
C PHE A 104 -10.71 13.92 -14.29
N PRO A 105 -9.41 13.63 -14.14
CA PRO A 105 -8.48 13.71 -15.26
C PRO A 105 -8.72 12.57 -16.25
N ALA A 106 -8.76 12.89 -17.54
CA ALA A 106 -8.90 11.88 -18.61
C ALA A 106 -7.70 10.93 -18.69
N GLN A 107 -6.54 11.36 -18.21
CA GLN A 107 -5.33 10.55 -18.10
C GLN A 107 -4.59 10.90 -16.80
N VAL A 108 -4.04 9.88 -16.13
CA VAL A 108 -3.14 10.08 -14.99
C VAL A 108 -1.71 10.17 -15.52
N SER A 109 -1.06 11.31 -15.31
CA SER A 109 0.36 11.51 -15.58
C SER A 109 1.09 11.70 -14.25
N ALA A 110 1.74 10.64 -13.79
CA ALA A 110 2.51 10.64 -12.55
C ALA A 110 3.65 9.61 -12.63
N PRO A 111 4.71 9.72 -11.83
CA PRO A 111 5.78 8.72 -11.80
C PRO A 111 5.31 7.29 -11.51
N ARG A 112 4.16 7.11 -10.84
CA ARG A 112 3.50 5.81 -10.60
C ARG A 112 2.69 5.27 -11.78
N ALA A 113 2.47 6.06 -12.82
CA ALA A 113 1.71 5.67 -14.00
C ALA A 113 2.67 5.08 -15.05
N TRP A 114 3.08 3.84 -14.84
CA TRP A 114 4.07 3.14 -15.67
C TRP A 114 3.55 1.78 -16.14
N THR A 115 4.27 1.22 -17.11
CA THR A 115 4.07 -0.09 -17.72
C THR A 115 5.33 -0.93 -17.55
N GLY A 116 5.23 -2.25 -17.79
CA GLY A 116 6.39 -3.14 -17.66
C GLY A 116 7.59 -2.75 -18.55
N SER A 117 7.34 -2.11 -19.71
CA SER A 117 8.40 -1.64 -20.60
C SER A 117 9.24 -0.50 -20.03
N ASP A 118 8.74 0.24 -19.04
CA ASP A 118 9.48 1.35 -18.44
C ASP A 118 10.65 0.87 -17.56
N PHE A 119 10.64 -0.41 -17.14
CA PHE A 119 11.59 -1.05 -16.24
C PHE A 119 12.36 -2.21 -16.89
N SER A 120 12.65 -2.11 -18.18
CA SER A 120 13.55 -3.05 -18.87
C SER A 120 14.96 -3.07 -18.27
N ASP A 121 15.37 -1.95 -17.67
CA ASP A 121 16.67 -1.77 -17.02
C ASP A 121 16.55 -1.98 -15.49
N PRO A 122 17.20 -3.03 -14.92
CA PRO A 122 17.21 -3.28 -13.50
C PRO A 122 17.75 -2.13 -12.64
N GLU A 123 18.65 -1.30 -13.16
CA GLU A 123 19.25 -0.20 -12.39
C GLU A 123 18.20 0.83 -11.94
N LYS A 124 17.05 0.89 -12.62
CA LYS A 124 15.95 1.79 -12.27
C LYS A 124 15.19 1.42 -11.00
N TYR A 125 15.26 0.16 -10.57
CA TYR A 125 14.49 -0.32 -9.43
C TYR A 125 15.29 -1.13 -8.42
N LEU A 126 16.44 -1.69 -8.82
CA LEU A 126 17.31 -2.49 -7.97
C LEU A 126 18.17 -1.58 -7.08
N VAL A 127 18.18 -1.90 -5.78
CA VAL A 127 19.09 -1.29 -4.80
C VAL A 127 20.02 -2.40 -4.32
N PRO A 128 21.19 -2.58 -4.96
CA PRO A 128 22.15 -3.58 -4.54
C PRO A 128 22.85 -3.13 -3.25
N LEU A 129 22.86 -4.01 -2.25
CA LEU A 129 23.62 -3.83 -1.03
C LEU A 129 25.07 -4.25 -1.28
N SER A 130 25.99 -3.34 -0.98
CA SER A 130 27.43 -3.63 -0.97
C SER A 130 27.78 -4.51 0.22
N THR A 131 29.00 -5.08 0.20
CA THR A 131 29.52 -5.82 1.36
C THR A 131 29.53 -4.94 2.62
N ALA A 132 29.85 -3.66 2.51
CA ALA A 132 29.82 -2.72 3.63
C ALA A 132 28.40 -2.53 4.18
N ASP A 133 27.40 -2.43 3.31
CA ASP A 133 25.99 -2.32 3.72
C ASP A 133 25.53 -3.60 4.45
N VAL A 134 25.95 -4.78 4.00
CA VAL A 134 25.61 -6.06 4.64
C VAL A 134 26.28 -6.21 6.01
N GLU A 135 27.56 -5.83 6.14
CA GLU A 135 28.25 -5.83 7.44
C GLU A 135 27.64 -4.81 8.41
N GLU A 136 27.17 -3.66 7.92
CA GLU A 136 26.44 -2.68 8.71
C GLU A 136 25.11 -3.25 9.24
N VAL A 137 24.36 -3.99 8.42
CA VAL A 137 23.13 -4.68 8.85
C VAL A 137 23.42 -5.72 9.93
N LYS A 138 24.52 -6.48 9.82
CA LYS A 138 24.94 -7.43 10.86
C LYS A 138 25.29 -6.73 12.16
N ALA A 139 26.06 -5.64 12.09
CA ALA A 139 26.41 -4.85 13.26
C ALA A 139 25.18 -4.24 13.96
N ALA A 140 24.19 -3.78 13.18
CA ALA A 140 22.93 -3.26 13.71
C ALA A 140 22.09 -4.37 14.38
N LEU A 141 22.07 -5.59 13.80
CA LEU A 141 21.44 -6.76 14.41
C LEU A 141 22.12 -7.13 15.73
N ASP A 142 23.44 -7.19 15.76
CA ASP A 142 24.21 -7.50 16.98
C ASP A 142 23.99 -6.41 18.05
N HIS A 143 23.94 -5.15 17.64
CA HIS A 143 23.60 -4.05 18.53
C HIS A 143 22.20 -4.23 19.13
N PHE A 144 21.18 -4.48 18.32
CA PHE A 144 19.81 -4.69 18.79
C PHE A 144 19.74 -5.85 19.80
N LYS A 145 20.43 -6.96 19.52
CA LYS A 145 20.49 -8.13 20.42
C LYS A 145 21.30 -7.89 21.68
N SER A 146 22.15 -6.87 21.71
CA SER A 146 22.87 -6.42 22.91
C SER A 146 22.03 -5.50 23.80
N LEU A 147 20.92 -4.97 23.27
CA LEU A 147 19.93 -4.25 24.08
C LEU A 147 19.20 -5.24 24.98
N ASP A 148 18.64 -4.74 26.08
CA ASP A 148 17.97 -5.50 27.16
C ASP A 148 17.24 -6.77 26.68
N ASP A 149 17.37 -7.87 27.44
CA ASP A 149 16.90 -9.21 27.07
C ASP A 149 15.36 -9.28 26.84
N ASP A 150 14.63 -8.29 27.37
CA ASP A 150 13.18 -8.15 27.21
C ASP A 150 12.77 -7.48 25.86
N ASN A 151 13.72 -7.05 25.03
CA ASN A 151 13.41 -6.43 23.73
C ASN A 151 12.93 -7.45 22.69
N GLY A 152 11.64 -7.39 22.36
CA GLY A 152 11.04 -8.15 21.28
C GLY A 152 11.12 -7.46 19.92
N PRO A 153 10.64 -8.10 18.84
CA PRO A 153 10.57 -7.51 17.49
C PRO A 153 9.81 -6.17 17.43
N ASP A 154 8.90 -5.92 18.36
CA ASP A 154 8.15 -4.67 18.50
C ASP A 154 9.02 -3.48 18.95
N ALA A 155 10.18 -3.74 19.57
CA ALA A 155 11.14 -2.71 19.96
C ALA A 155 12.08 -2.27 18.81
N VAL A 156 11.99 -2.90 17.63
CA VAL A 156 12.86 -2.57 16.49
C VAL A 156 12.45 -1.23 15.86
N SER A 157 13.34 -0.24 15.95
CA SER A 157 13.19 1.10 15.40
C SER A 157 14.53 1.57 14.80
N ARG A 158 14.56 2.78 14.24
CA ARG A 158 15.83 3.36 13.75
C ARG A 158 16.85 3.59 14.87
N ASP A 159 16.37 3.84 16.08
CA ASP A 159 17.20 4.12 17.25
C ASP A 159 17.82 2.82 17.80
N THR A 160 17.06 1.73 17.79
CA THR A 160 17.52 0.42 18.27
C THR A 160 18.18 -0.44 17.19
N PHE A 161 18.04 -0.06 15.91
CA PHE A 161 18.66 -0.70 14.75
C PHE A 161 19.36 0.35 13.86
N PRO A 162 20.54 0.85 14.30
CA PRO A 162 21.21 1.98 13.65
C PRO A 162 21.88 1.57 12.33
N LEU A 163 21.56 2.30 11.25
CA LEU A 163 22.16 2.15 9.91
C LEU A 163 22.69 3.53 9.45
N PRO A 164 23.79 4.04 10.03
CA PRO A 164 24.31 5.39 9.73
C PRO A 164 24.63 5.66 8.26
N THR A 165 25.04 4.65 7.49
CA THR A 165 25.38 4.79 6.07
C THR A 165 24.27 4.27 5.17
N LEU A 166 23.81 3.03 5.40
CA LEU A 166 22.73 2.43 4.61
C LEU A 166 21.39 3.16 4.79
N GLY A 167 21.13 3.76 5.96
CA GLY A 167 19.87 4.44 6.28
C GLY A 167 19.49 5.53 5.27
N GLY A 168 20.47 6.30 4.78
CA GLY A 168 20.23 7.32 3.74
C GLY A 168 19.67 6.71 2.44
N LYS A 169 20.25 5.60 1.97
CA LYS A 169 19.76 4.87 0.80
C LYS A 169 18.35 4.34 1.00
N LEU A 170 18.02 3.87 2.21
CA LEU A 170 16.69 3.38 2.55
C LEU A 170 15.65 4.50 2.62
N VAL A 171 16.03 5.70 3.06
CA VAL A 171 15.18 6.90 3.00
C VAL A 171 14.90 7.30 1.54
N ASP A 172 15.88 7.20 0.65
CA ASP A 172 15.66 7.42 -0.79
C ASP A 172 14.67 6.39 -1.37
N VAL A 173 14.77 5.13 -0.95
CA VAL A 173 13.77 4.10 -1.27
C VAL A 173 12.38 4.49 -0.76
N ALA A 174 12.26 4.95 0.49
CA ALA A 174 11.00 5.44 1.05
C ALA A 174 10.40 6.56 0.20
N ARG A 175 11.24 7.52 -0.23
CA ARG A 175 10.83 8.63 -1.10
C ARG A 175 10.32 8.12 -2.44
N ASN A 176 11.02 7.17 -3.07
CA ASN A 176 10.58 6.59 -4.35
C ASN A 176 9.27 5.79 -4.22
N VAL A 177 9.11 5.01 -3.15
CA VAL A 177 7.87 4.27 -2.89
C VAL A 177 6.67 5.22 -2.72
N HIS A 178 6.87 6.35 -2.02
CA HIS A 178 5.76 7.25 -1.73
C HIS A 178 5.48 8.31 -2.81
N ARG A 179 6.51 8.80 -3.49
CA ARG A 179 6.43 9.93 -4.45
C ARG A 179 6.89 9.59 -5.87
N GLY A 180 7.66 8.52 -6.02
CA GLY A 180 8.23 8.07 -7.29
C GLY A 180 7.45 6.93 -7.92
N THR A 181 8.15 5.88 -8.36
CA THR A 181 7.55 4.77 -9.11
C THR A 181 6.70 3.84 -8.25
N GLY A 182 6.84 3.89 -6.93
CA GLY A 182 6.05 3.07 -6.01
C GLY A 182 6.69 1.75 -5.60
N PHE A 183 7.88 1.42 -6.11
CA PHE A 183 8.57 0.18 -5.74
C PHE A 183 10.09 0.26 -5.93
N ASN A 184 10.79 -0.56 -5.17
CA ASN A 184 12.22 -0.88 -5.34
C ASN A 184 12.46 -2.34 -4.95
N VAL A 185 13.57 -2.91 -5.38
CA VAL A 185 14.03 -4.25 -5.01
C VAL A 185 15.39 -4.12 -4.31
N ILE A 186 15.41 -4.29 -3.00
CA ILE A 186 16.67 -4.34 -2.23
C ILE A 186 17.24 -5.76 -2.34
N ARG A 187 18.51 -5.89 -2.73
CA ARG A 187 19.16 -7.20 -2.96
C ARG A 187 20.55 -7.25 -2.36
N GLY A 188 20.92 -8.37 -1.75
CA GLY A 188 22.28 -8.60 -1.25
C GLY A 188 22.35 -9.33 0.10
N LEU A 189 21.22 -9.51 0.79
CA LEU A 189 21.12 -10.33 1.99
C LEU A 189 20.77 -11.77 1.63
N ASP A 190 21.55 -12.73 2.16
CA ASP A 190 21.24 -14.15 2.07
C ASP A 190 20.52 -14.60 3.36
N PRO A 191 19.23 -14.95 3.31
CA PRO A 191 18.48 -15.31 4.51
C PRO A 191 18.99 -16.59 5.19
N ARG A 192 19.82 -17.39 4.52
CA ARG A 192 20.43 -18.61 5.08
C ARG A 192 21.53 -18.31 6.09
N ASP A 193 22.08 -17.09 6.07
CA ASP A 193 23.13 -16.65 6.99
C ASP A 193 22.57 -16.27 8.38
N PHE A 194 21.24 -16.24 8.52
CA PHE A 194 20.54 -15.71 9.69
C PHE A 194 19.52 -16.71 10.23
N SER A 195 19.30 -16.70 11.55
CA SER A 195 18.19 -17.47 12.12
C SER A 195 16.83 -16.91 11.65
N PRO A 196 15.73 -17.65 11.80
CA PRO A 196 14.40 -17.13 11.47
C PRO A 196 14.05 -15.83 12.21
N LEU A 197 14.42 -15.72 13.49
CA LEU A 197 14.21 -14.51 14.28
C LEU A 197 15.10 -13.36 13.79
N ASP A 198 16.38 -13.63 13.53
CA ASP A 198 17.31 -12.61 12.99
C ASP A 198 16.80 -12.07 11.64
N ASN A 199 16.28 -12.92 10.76
CA ASN A 199 15.66 -12.50 9.50
C ASN A 199 14.46 -11.54 9.72
N VAL A 200 13.64 -11.80 10.74
CA VAL A 200 12.53 -10.90 11.12
C VAL A 200 13.05 -9.57 11.66
N LEU A 201 14.05 -9.60 12.53
CA LEU A 201 14.67 -8.39 13.09
C LEU A 201 15.33 -7.53 12.01
N ILE A 202 16.07 -8.15 11.07
CA ILE A 202 16.68 -7.46 9.92
C ILE A 202 15.59 -6.84 9.04
N TYR A 203 14.54 -7.59 8.73
CA TYR A 203 13.41 -7.07 7.95
C TYR A 203 12.77 -5.86 8.63
N LEU A 204 12.55 -5.93 9.94
CA LEU A 204 12.00 -4.83 10.73
C LEU A 204 12.93 -3.63 10.80
N GLY A 205 14.23 -3.87 10.98
CA GLY A 205 15.28 -2.87 11.03
C GLY A 205 15.33 -2.08 9.74
N ILE A 206 15.42 -2.76 8.59
CA ILE A 206 15.42 -2.12 7.26
C ILE A 206 14.11 -1.37 7.00
N THR A 207 12.96 -2.00 7.28
CA THR A 207 11.67 -1.35 7.02
C THR A 207 11.38 -0.19 7.96
N SER A 208 12.04 -0.07 9.11
CA SER A 208 11.94 1.12 9.97
C SER A 208 12.42 2.40 9.28
N TYR A 209 13.30 2.30 8.28
CA TYR A 209 13.76 3.44 7.47
C TYR A 209 12.82 3.76 6.30
N ILE A 210 11.94 2.82 5.92
CA ILE A 210 11.07 2.93 4.75
C ILE A 210 9.63 3.25 5.14
N ALA A 211 9.09 2.51 6.10
CA ALA A 211 7.71 2.58 6.55
C ALA A 211 7.66 2.18 8.04
N GLU A 212 7.97 3.12 8.93
CA GLU A 212 8.09 2.83 10.38
C GLU A 212 6.75 2.46 11.03
N ILE A 213 5.64 3.02 10.53
CA ILE A 213 4.29 2.74 11.02
C ILE A 213 3.79 1.46 10.36
N ARG A 214 3.39 0.48 11.18
CA ARG A 214 2.97 -0.85 10.73
C ARG A 214 1.47 -1.00 10.89
N GLY A 215 0.81 -1.48 9.84
CA GLY A 215 -0.61 -1.77 9.84
C GLY A 215 -0.90 -3.19 10.32
N CYS A 216 -2.04 -3.35 10.98
CA CYS A 216 -2.54 -4.66 11.39
C CYS A 216 -2.89 -5.52 10.18
N GLN A 217 -2.39 -6.75 10.15
CA GLN A 217 -2.58 -7.67 9.02
C GLN A 217 -3.67 -8.72 9.27
N ASP A 218 -3.97 -9.00 10.54
CA ASP A 218 -5.03 -9.93 10.92
C ASP A 218 -5.86 -9.42 12.10
N PHE A 219 -6.88 -10.18 12.50
CA PHE A 219 -7.73 -9.83 13.64
C PHE A 219 -7.00 -9.93 14.99
N ASP A 220 -5.93 -10.73 15.05
CA ASP A 220 -5.17 -10.98 16.28
C ASP A 220 -4.20 -9.83 16.61
N GLY A 221 -4.18 -8.77 15.81
CA GLY A 221 -3.27 -7.66 16.06
C GLY A 221 -1.86 -7.93 15.53
N ARG A 222 -1.64 -8.91 14.66
CA ARG A 222 -0.29 -9.18 14.13
C ARG A 222 0.07 -8.18 13.05
N MET A 223 1.27 -7.60 13.18
CA MET A 223 1.81 -6.62 12.22
C MET A 223 2.65 -7.27 11.11
N ILE A 224 3.04 -8.54 11.30
CA ILE A 224 3.85 -9.31 10.38
C ILE A 224 3.26 -10.72 10.30
N VAL A 225 3.03 -11.19 9.08
CA VAL A 225 2.59 -12.56 8.80
C VAL A 225 3.58 -13.26 7.89
N HIS A 226 3.78 -14.56 8.10
CA HIS A 226 4.57 -15.38 7.20
C HIS A 226 3.73 -15.83 6.01
N ILE A 227 4.21 -15.57 4.80
CA ILE A 227 3.66 -16.18 3.58
C ILE A 227 4.51 -17.41 3.27
N LYS A 228 3.89 -18.59 3.32
CA LYS A 228 4.54 -19.88 3.07
C LYS A 228 3.66 -20.70 2.13
N ASP A 229 4.30 -21.49 1.28
CA ASP A 229 3.62 -22.49 0.50
C ASP A 229 3.21 -23.66 1.42
N ILE A 230 1.93 -24.02 1.40
CA ILE A 230 1.33 -25.08 2.24
C ILE A 230 0.86 -26.22 1.34
N ASP A 231 1.71 -26.65 0.40
CA ASP A 231 1.36 -27.68 -0.59
C ASP A 231 1.26 -29.11 -0.01
N LYS A 232 1.49 -29.33 1.29
CA LYS A 232 1.60 -30.70 1.88
C LYS A 232 0.72 -31.03 3.08
N GLU A 233 0.01 -30.07 3.67
CA GLU A 233 -0.72 -30.29 4.92
C GLU A 233 -2.24 -30.11 4.81
N LEU A 234 -2.76 -29.78 3.63
CA LEU A 234 -4.20 -29.59 3.42
C LEU A 234 -4.80 -30.77 2.66
N PRO A 235 -5.86 -31.41 3.18
CA PRO A 235 -6.62 -32.39 2.41
C PRO A 235 -7.24 -31.73 1.17
N ASP A 236 -7.42 -32.53 0.10
CA ASP A 236 -8.00 -32.10 -1.17
C ASP A 236 -9.38 -31.46 -0.95
N ALA A 237 -9.43 -30.14 -0.89
CA ALA A 237 -10.63 -29.37 -0.68
C ALA A 237 -10.79 -28.40 -1.86
N SER A 238 -11.75 -28.72 -2.71
CA SER A 238 -12.33 -27.93 -3.79
C SER A 238 -12.98 -26.65 -3.24
N GLY A 239 -12.13 -25.71 -2.85
CA GLY A 239 -12.54 -24.43 -2.27
C GLY A 239 -11.47 -23.96 -1.33
N ARG A 240 -10.33 -23.54 -1.88
CA ARG A 240 -9.23 -22.94 -1.11
C ARG A 240 -9.80 -21.78 -0.30
N PRO A 241 -9.93 -21.93 1.02
CA PRO A 241 -10.02 -20.76 1.84
C PRO A 241 -8.63 -20.12 1.74
N SER A 242 -8.53 -18.89 1.24
CA SER A 242 -7.48 -18.03 1.77
C SER A 242 -7.51 -18.23 3.29
N PRO A 243 -6.40 -18.47 4.03
CA PRO A 243 -6.49 -18.60 5.49
C PRO A 243 -7.21 -17.40 6.15
N TYR A 244 -7.36 -16.30 5.41
CA TYR A 244 -8.37 -15.26 5.59
C TYR A 244 -9.76 -15.68 5.07
N THR A 245 -10.38 -16.72 5.64
CA THR A 245 -11.78 -17.05 5.33
C THR A 245 -12.75 -16.69 6.44
N ASN A 246 -13.82 -16.00 6.01
CA ASN A 246 -15.13 -15.82 6.65
C ASN A 246 -15.27 -14.69 7.68
N ARG A 247 -14.23 -13.90 7.94
CA ARG A 247 -14.34 -12.69 8.79
C ARG A 247 -13.83 -11.45 8.07
N ALA A 248 -14.48 -11.12 6.95
CA ALA A 248 -14.45 -9.76 6.45
C ALA A 248 -15.46 -8.91 7.26
N GLN A 249 -15.14 -7.63 7.43
CA GLN A 249 -15.86 -6.59 8.20
C GLN A 249 -17.38 -6.60 8.02
#